data_AF-A0A4Z2BZU1-F1
#
_entry.id   AF-A0A4Z2BZU1-F1
#
_cell.length_a   1.000
_cell.length_b   1.000
_cell.length_c   1.000
_cell.angle_alpha   90.00
_cell.angle_beta   90.00
_cell.angle_gamma   90.00
#
_symmetry.space_group_name_H-M   'P 1'
#
loop_
_entity.id
_entity.type
_entity.pdbx_description
1 polymer ?
#
loop_
_entity_poly.entity_id
_entity_poly.type
_entity_poly.pdbx_seq_one_letter_code
_entity_poly.pdbx_strand_id
1 'polypeptide(L)'
;MSSPVTCLNRIEKVGTIVDTLSNTSTNHNGFPVVVQVTGGDEPAKLCGLILRSQLIVLLKHKVFVELARSRLTQRKLQLKDFRDAYPRFPPIQSIHVSQDERECMMDLTEFMNPTPYTVPQETSLPRVFKLFRALGLRHLVVVDDENRFKTEAPAMCGAKCWA
;
A
#
# COMPACT_ATOMS: atom_id res chain seq x y z
N MET A 1 7.11 -9.51 13.52
CA MET A 1 6.16 -8.63 12.80
C MET A 1 6.69 -7.21 12.88
N SER A 2 6.70 -6.46 11.79
CA SER A 2 7.06 -5.03 11.84
C SER A 2 5.85 -4.22 12.29
N SER A 3 6.02 -3.40 13.32
CA SER A 3 5.02 -2.47 13.83
C SER A 3 5.72 -1.15 14.19
N PRO A 4 5.14 0.03 13.85
CA PRO A 4 3.87 0.22 13.15
C PRO A 4 3.95 -0.13 11.65
N VAL A 5 2.81 -0.49 11.05
CA VAL A 5 2.72 -0.81 9.60
C VAL A 5 2.33 0.44 8.82
N THR A 6 3.13 0.83 7.84
CA THR A 6 2.79 1.91 6.93
C THR A 6 1.70 1.46 5.96
N CYS A 7 0.48 1.99 6.14
CA CYS A 7 -0.68 1.73 5.29
C CYS A 7 -1.00 2.97 4.44
N LEU A 8 -1.70 2.75 3.31
CA LEU A 8 -2.24 3.82 2.48
C LEU A 8 -3.76 3.72 2.43
N ASN A 9 -4.46 4.84 2.36
CA ASN A 9 -5.89 4.84 2.14
C ASN A 9 -6.22 4.42 0.70
N ARG A 10 -7.42 3.87 0.49
CA ARG A 10 -7.92 3.53 -0.85
C ARG A 10 -7.89 4.72 -1.81
N ILE A 11 -8.28 5.89 -1.32
CA ILE A 11 -8.11 7.17 -2.00
C ILE A 11 -7.13 7.98 -1.16
N GLU A 12 -5.93 8.18 -1.68
CA GLU A 12 -4.82 8.75 -0.91
C GLU A 12 -4.29 10.01 -1.59
N LYS A 13 -3.82 10.96 -0.79
CA LYS A 13 -3.23 12.20 -1.30
C LYS A 13 -1.88 11.90 -1.95
N VAL A 14 -1.63 12.45 -3.14
CA VAL A 14 -0.39 12.23 -3.89
C VAL A 14 0.83 12.63 -3.06
N GLY A 15 0.76 13.74 -2.32
CA GLY A 15 1.81 14.16 -1.39
C GLY A 15 2.18 13.07 -0.37
N THR A 16 1.18 12.46 0.27
CA THR A 16 1.38 11.36 1.26
C THR A 16 2.09 10.17 0.62
N ILE A 17 1.72 9.80 -0.61
CA ILE A 17 2.36 8.71 -1.34
C ILE A 17 3.83 9.06 -1.62
N VAL A 18 4.10 10.26 -2.14
CA VAL A 18 5.47 10.71 -2.44
C VAL A 18 6.34 10.71 -1.18
N ASP A 19 5.82 11.20 -0.06
CA ASP A 19 6.56 11.26 1.21
C ASP A 19 6.82 9.85 1.75
N THR A 20 5.82 8.97 1.70
CA THR A 20 5.95 7.56 2.08
C THR A 20 7.02 6.85 1.23
N LEU A 21 7.04 7.08 -0.08
CA LEU A 21 8.00 6.47 -0.99
C LEU A 21 9.40 7.08 -0.86
N SER A 22 9.50 8.36 -0.50
CA SER A 22 10.76 9.08 -0.36
C SER A 22 11.43 8.89 0.99
N ASN A 23 10.71 8.34 1.98
CA ASN A 23 11.26 8.03 3.29
C ASN A 23 12.41 7.01 3.19
N THR A 24 13.65 7.50 3.35
CA THR A 24 14.88 6.70 3.24
C THR A 24 15.11 5.78 4.44
N SER A 25 14.41 6.01 5.57
CA SER A 25 14.49 5.12 6.74
C SER A 25 13.79 3.78 6.52
N THR A 26 12.87 3.70 5.55
CA THR A 26 12.05 2.52 5.29
C THR A 26 12.01 2.17 3.81
N ASN A 27 12.64 1.06 3.40
CA ASN A 27 12.61 0.57 2.02
C ASN A 27 11.55 -0.52 1.80
N HIS A 28 10.29 -0.20 2.09
CA HIS A 28 9.17 -1.13 1.93
C HIS A 28 8.75 -1.25 0.45
N ASN A 29 8.49 -2.49 0.01
CA ASN A 29 8.09 -2.79 -1.37
C ASN A 29 6.58 -3.06 -1.53
N GLY A 30 5.85 -3.18 -0.43
CA GLY A 30 4.41 -3.42 -0.42
C GLY A 30 3.75 -2.68 0.73
N PHE A 31 2.60 -2.10 0.46
CA PHE A 31 1.81 -1.28 1.38
C PHE A 31 0.39 -1.83 1.42
N PRO A 32 -0.15 -2.17 2.60
CA PRO A 32 -1.55 -2.47 2.74
C PRO A 32 -2.40 -1.23 2.40
N VAL A 33 -3.47 -1.45 1.65
CA VAL A 33 -4.46 -0.44 1.32
C VAL A 33 -5.66 -0.64 2.25
N VAL A 34 -6.05 0.42 2.93
CA VAL A 34 -7.13 0.41 3.92
C VAL A 34 -8.28 1.33 3.54
N VAL A 35 -9.45 1.06 4.08
CA VAL A 35 -10.59 1.97 4.09
C VAL A 35 -10.94 2.29 5.53
N GLN A 36 -11.04 3.58 5.81
CA GLN A 36 -11.58 4.07 7.07
C GLN A 36 -13.09 3.81 7.10
N VAL A 37 -13.57 3.20 8.17
CA VAL A 37 -14.99 2.96 8.36
C VAL A 37 -15.61 4.26 8.88
N THR A 38 -16.48 4.88 8.09
CA THR A 38 -17.16 6.12 8.49
C THR A 38 -18.10 5.84 9.65
N GLY A 39 -17.77 6.30 10.87
CA GLY A 39 -18.71 6.24 12.01
C GLY A 39 -18.16 5.96 13.41
N GLY A 40 -16.85 6.09 13.68
CA GLY A 40 -16.29 5.95 15.03
C GLY A 40 -14.77 5.79 15.01
N ASP A 41 -14.16 5.66 16.18
CA ASP A 41 -12.73 5.33 16.44
C ASP A 41 -12.33 3.92 15.95
N GLU A 42 -13.08 3.37 14.99
CA GLU A 42 -12.95 1.99 14.54
C GLU A 42 -11.70 1.81 13.67
N PRO A 43 -10.95 0.70 13.86
CA PRO A 43 -9.68 0.50 13.17
C PRO A 43 -9.86 0.29 11.66
N ALA A 44 -8.88 0.75 10.90
CA ALA A 44 -8.93 0.74 9.43
C ALA A 44 -9.03 -0.69 8.87
N LYS A 45 -9.94 -0.90 7.92
CA LYS A 45 -10.18 -2.23 7.32
C LYS A 45 -9.30 -2.46 6.09
N LEU A 46 -8.64 -3.62 6.02
CA LEU A 46 -7.85 -4.01 4.87
C LEU A 46 -8.73 -4.19 3.62
N CYS A 47 -8.33 -3.55 2.54
CA CYS A 47 -9.00 -3.60 1.24
C CYS A 47 -8.09 -4.12 0.12
N GLY A 48 -6.78 -4.07 0.29
CA GLY A 48 -5.86 -4.63 -0.68
C GLY A 48 -4.40 -4.47 -0.31
N LEU A 49 -3.52 -4.81 -1.24
CA LEU A 49 -2.08 -4.59 -1.12
C LEU A 49 -1.55 -4.01 -2.43
N ILE A 50 -0.80 -2.92 -2.33
CA ILE A 50 -0.19 -2.24 -3.49
C ILE A 50 1.33 -2.22 -3.35
N LEU A 51 2.03 -2.38 -4.47
CA LEU A 51 3.49 -2.42 -4.51
C LEU A 51 4.09 -1.04 -4.76
N ARG A 52 5.31 -0.84 -4.25
CA ARG A 52 6.13 0.36 -4.50
C ARG A 52 6.29 0.64 -5.99
N SER A 53 6.58 -0.39 -6.79
CA SER A 53 6.73 -0.26 -8.25
C SER A 53 5.43 0.16 -8.94
N GLN A 54 4.27 -0.30 -8.45
CA GLN A 54 2.97 0.12 -8.98
C GLN A 54 2.75 1.60 -8.71
N LEU A 55 2.96 2.05 -7.47
CA LEU A 55 2.83 3.48 -7.10
C LEU A 55 3.76 4.38 -7.93
N ILE A 56 5.00 3.94 -8.16
CA ILE A 56 5.97 4.64 -9.02
C ILE A 56 5.43 4.81 -10.46
N VAL A 57 4.86 3.76 -11.04
CA VAL A 57 4.26 3.84 -12.39
C VAL A 57 3.05 4.78 -12.39
N LEU A 58 2.19 4.71 -11.35
CA LEU A 58 1.03 5.60 -11.22
C LEU A 58 1.43 7.08 -11.16
N LEU A 59 2.46 7.40 -10.36
CA LEU A 59 2.99 8.76 -10.24
C LEU A 59 3.63 9.23 -11.56
N LYS A 60 4.41 8.38 -12.21
CA LYS A 60 5.05 8.69 -13.51
C LYS A 60 4.02 9.05 -14.59
N HIS A 61 2.87 8.39 -14.58
CA HIS A 61 1.78 8.62 -15.54
C HIS A 61 0.73 9.63 -15.06
N LYS A 62 0.91 10.23 -13.87
CA LYS A 62 0.03 11.26 -13.28
C LYS A 62 -1.45 10.83 -13.26
N VAL A 63 -1.71 9.61 -12.78
CA VAL A 63 -3.06 9.04 -12.66
C VAL A 63 -3.78 9.66 -11.45
N PHE A 64 -4.17 10.93 -11.58
CA PHE A 64 -4.82 11.71 -10.52
C PHE A 64 -6.32 11.87 -10.79
N VAL A 65 -7.13 11.83 -9.73
CA VAL A 65 -8.60 11.89 -9.82
C VAL A 65 -9.05 13.22 -10.43
N GLU A 66 -8.45 14.33 -10.01
CA GLU A 66 -8.78 15.69 -10.46
C GLU A 66 -8.47 15.89 -11.95
N LEU A 67 -7.34 15.36 -12.43
CA LEU A 67 -6.96 15.43 -13.85
C LEU A 67 -7.89 14.59 -14.74
N ALA A 68 -8.33 13.42 -14.25
CA ALA A 68 -9.31 12.59 -14.95
C ALA A 68 -10.66 13.30 -15.08
N ARG A 69 -11.10 14.03 -14.04
CA ARG A 69 -12.35 14.83 -14.07
C ARG A 69 -12.27 16.00 -15.04
N SER A 70 -11.10 16.60 -15.21
CA SER A 70 -10.86 17.71 -16.15
C SER A 70 -10.77 17.25 -17.63
N ARG A 71 -10.82 15.94 -17.91
CA ARG A 71 -10.58 15.32 -19.24
C ARG A 71 -9.21 15.63 -19.86
N LEU A 72 -8.30 16.25 -19.10
CA LEU A 72 -6.94 16.57 -19.55
C LEU A 72 -6.10 15.29 -19.75
N THR A 73 -6.44 14.22 -19.03
CA THR A 73 -5.81 12.90 -19.14
C THR A 73 -6.88 11.83 -19.34
N GLN A 74 -7.19 11.51 -20.61
CA GLN A 74 -8.10 10.42 -20.98
C GLN A 74 -7.41 9.06 -21.17
N ARG A 75 -6.07 8.99 -21.05
CA ARG A 75 -5.34 7.74 -21.25
C ARG A 75 -5.55 6.83 -20.04
N LYS A 76 -6.40 5.81 -20.21
CA LYS A 76 -6.49 4.69 -19.26
C LYS A 76 -5.14 3.95 -19.22
N LEU A 77 -4.59 3.82 -18.03
CA LEU A 77 -3.35 3.07 -17.82
C LEU A 77 -3.58 1.60 -18.18
N GLN A 78 -2.66 0.99 -18.92
CA GLN A 78 -2.75 -0.41 -19.34
C GLN A 78 -1.66 -1.26 -18.68
N LEU A 79 -1.88 -2.57 -18.63
CA LEU A 79 -0.91 -3.52 -18.06
C LEU A 79 0.47 -3.42 -18.73
N LYS A 80 0.53 -3.07 -20.02
CA LYS A 80 1.79 -2.86 -20.76
C LYS A 80 2.65 -1.75 -20.14
N ASP A 81 2.04 -0.67 -19.65
CA ASP A 81 2.76 0.46 -19.07
C ASP A 81 3.53 0.04 -17.80
N PHE A 82 2.99 -0.92 -17.05
CA PHE A 82 3.68 -1.54 -15.90
C PHE A 82 4.81 -2.48 -16.32
N ARG A 83 4.64 -3.21 -17.44
CA ARG A 83 5.66 -4.13 -17.98
C ARG A 83 6.82 -3.38 -18.61
N ASP A 84 6.57 -2.25 -19.25
CA ASP A 84 7.61 -1.46 -19.93
C ASP A 84 8.59 -0.83 -18.93
N ALA A 85 8.17 -0.61 -17.67
CA ALA A 85 9.04 -0.17 -16.59
C ALA A 85 9.89 -1.31 -15.97
N TYR A 86 9.63 -2.57 -16.33
CA TYR A 86 10.40 -3.72 -15.90
C TYR A 86 11.66 -3.89 -16.78
N PRO A 87 12.80 -4.38 -16.25
CA PRO A 87 13.04 -4.81 -14.87
C PRO A 87 13.46 -3.68 -13.91
N ARG A 88 13.87 -2.53 -14.42
CA ARG A 88 14.44 -1.43 -13.64
C ARG A 88 13.45 -0.28 -13.55
N PHE A 89 12.63 -0.31 -12.50
CA PHE A 89 11.73 0.78 -12.17
C PHE A 89 12.53 2.05 -11.85
N PRO A 90 12.06 3.23 -12.29
CA PRO A 90 12.73 4.48 -11.99
C PRO A 90 12.70 4.74 -10.46
N PRO A 91 13.77 5.32 -9.89
CA PRO A 91 13.77 5.69 -8.49
C PRO A 91 12.76 6.82 -8.23
N ILE A 92 12.19 6.88 -7.03
CA ILE A 92 11.20 7.92 -6.66
C ILE A 92 11.75 9.33 -6.86
N GLN A 93 13.05 9.52 -6.67
CA GLN A 93 13.75 10.80 -6.84
C GLN A 93 13.72 11.31 -8.29
N SER A 94 13.50 10.43 -9.27
CA SER A 94 13.38 10.81 -10.69
C SER A 94 11.96 11.19 -11.12
N ILE A 95 10.98 11.08 -10.22
CA ILE A 95 9.59 11.43 -10.49
C ILE A 95 9.35 12.85 -9.98
N HIS A 96 9.02 13.75 -10.89
CA HIS A 96 8.72 15.15 -10.56
C HIS A 96 7.22 15.33 -10.40
N VAL A 97 6.81 15.74 -9.20
CA VAL A 97 5.42 16.06 -8.84
C VAL A 97 5.41 17.52 -8.37
N SER A 98 4.59 18.37 -9.00
CA SER A 98 4.48 19.79 -8.62
C SER A 98 3.75 19.95 -7.28
N GLN A 99 3.82 21.14 -6.68
CA GLN A 99 3.13 21.42 -5.42
C GLN A 99 1.60 21.26 -5.57
N ASP A 100 1.03 21.69 -6.69
CA ASP A 100 -0.39 21.53 -6.98
C ASP A 100 -0.76 20.05 -7.17
N GLU A 101 0.10 19.26 -7.82
CA GLU A 101 -0.12 17.83 -8.03
C GLU A 101 -0.05 17.04 -6.72
N ARG A 102 0.72 17.50 -5.73
CA ARG A 102 0.74 16.90 -4.39
C ARG A 102 -0.59 17.04 -3.65
N GLU A 103 -1.39 18.05 -4.03
CA GLU A 103 -2.73 18.27 -3.48
C GLU A 103 -3.80 17.41 -4.15
N CYS A 104 -3.49 16.76 -5.27
CA CYS A 104 -4.40 15.84 -5.93
C CYS A 104 -4.57 14.52 -5.15
N MET A 105 -5.68 13.83 -5.45
CA MET A 105 -5.98 12.51 -4.92
C MET A 105 -5.66 11.43 -5.97
N MET A 106 -5.26 10.26 -5.49
CA MET A 106 -5.02 9.07 -6.31
C MET A 106 -5.90 7.92 -5.80
N ASP A 107 -6.70 7.33 -6.69
CA ASP A 107 -7.51 6.15 -6.39
C ASP A 107 -6.70 4.88 -6.70
N LEU A 108 -6.47 4.07 -5.67
CA LEU A 108 -5.67 2.85 -5.74
C LEU A 108 -6.51 1.60 -6.08
N THR A 109 -7.84 1.73 -6.14
CA THR A 109 -8.78 0.60 -6.27
C THR A 109 -8.47 -0.30 -7.47
N GLU A 110 -8.21 0.28 -8.64
CA GLU A 110 -8.01 -0.47 -9.88
C GLU A 110 -6.59 -1.08 -9.99
N PHE A 111 -5.67 -0.71 -9.08
CA PHE A 111 -4.25 -1.04 -9.21
C PHE A 111 -3.71 -1.92 -8.07
N MET A 112 -4.39 -1.96 -6.93
CA MET A 112 -4.05 -2.82 -5.81
C MET A 112 -4.45 -4.28 -6.07
N ASN A 113 -3.80 -5.23 -5.38
CA ASN A 113 -4.32 -6.58 -5.25
C ASN A 113 -5.49 -6.57 -4.25
N PRO A 114 -6.76 -6.80 -4.66
CA PRO A 114 -7.91 -6.76 -3.76
C PRO A 114 -7.97 -7.95 -2.80
N THR A 115 -7.25 -9.04 -3.09
CA THR A 115 -7.25 -10.27 -2.28
C THR A 115 -5.81 -10.65 -1.91
N PRO A 116 -5.15 -9.89 -1.01
CA PRO A 116 -3.86 -10.30 -0.46
C PRO A 116 -4.03 -11.52 0.44
N TYR A 117 -2.99 -12.34 0.56
CA TYR A 117 -2.97 -13.42 1.54
C TYR A 117 -2.89 -12.83 2.95
N THR A 118 -3.85 -13.21 3.79
CA THR A 118 -3.96 -12.77 5.19
C THR A 118 -3.85 -13.95 6.14
N VAL A 119 -3.40 -13.68 7.37
CA VAL A 119 -3.45 -14.62 8.49
C VAL A 119 -3.95 -13.91 9.75
N PRO A 120 -4.75 -14.56 10.61
CA PRO A 120 -5.07 -14.05 11.94
C PRO A 120 -3.83 -13.87 12.82
N GLN A 121 -3.85 -12.90 13.73
CA GLN A 121 -2.73 -12.61 14.66
C GLN A 121 -2.38 -13.80 15.57
N GLU A 122 -3.33 -14.71 15.83
CA GLU A 122 -3.22 -15.90 16.68
C GLU A 122 -2.61 -17.11 15.94
N THR A 123 -2.36 -16.97 14.63
CA THR A 123 -1.86 -18.07 13.81
C THR A 123 -0.46 -18.50 14.27
N SER A 124 -0.28 -19.81 14.51
CA SER A 124 1.02 -20.34 14.93
C SER A 124 2.10 -20.16 13.86
N LEU A 125 3.33 -19.88 14.31
CA LEU A 125 4.48 -19.65 13.43
C LEU A 125 4.74 -20.79 12.42
N PRO A 126 4.64 -22.10 12.79
CA PRO A 126 4.83 -23.18 11.81
C PRO A 126 3.83 -23.13 10.66
N ARG A 127 2.58 -22.71 10.94
CA ARG A 127 1.52 -22.57 9.95
C ARG A 127 1.79 -21.38 9.03
N VAL A 128 2.19 -20.24 9.60
CA VAL A 128 2.60 -19.05 8.85
C VAL A 128 3.78 -19.38 7.93
N PHE A 129 4.82 -20.04 8.45
CA PHE A 129 6.01 -20.41 7.69
C PHE A 129 5.68 -21.36 6.53
N LYS A 130 4.88 -22.41 6.79
CA LYS A 130 4.44 -23.35 5.76
C LYS A 130 3.68 -22.65 4.65
N LEU A 131 2.73 -21.76 4.99
CA LEU A 131 1.98 -20.97 4.02
C LEU A 131 2.90 -20.07 3.19
N PHE A 132 3.73 -19.28 3.86
CA PHE A 132 4.61 -18.29 3.23
C PHE A 132 5.58 -18.94 2.24
N ARG A 133 6.22 -20.05 2.64
CA ARG A 133 7.17 -20.77 1.78
C ARG A 133 6.51 -21.57 0.67
N ALA A 134 5.36 -22.21 0.93
CA ALA A 134 4.68 -23.02 -0.08
C ALA A 134 4.15 -22.16 -1.25
N LEU A 135 3.68 -20.95 -0.95
CA LEU A 135 3.14 -20.02 -1.96
C LEU A 135 4.18 -19.04 -2.52
N GLY A 136 5.42 -19.03 -1.98
CA GLY A 136 6.47 -18.10 -2.41
C GLY A 136 6.11 -16.63 -2.19
N LEU A 137 5.43 -16.33 -1.09
CA LEU A 137 4.96 -14.97 -0.80
C LEU A 137 6.15 -14.03 -0.52
N ARG A 138 5.96 -12.75 -0.83
CA ARG A 138 6.90 -11.67 -0.45
C ARG A 138 6.38 -10.83 0.71
N HIS A 139 5.06 -10.67 0.77
CA HIS A 139 4.36 -9.98 1.83
C HIS A 139 3.20 -10.87 2.27
N LEU A 140 3.01 -10.98 3.58
CA LEU A 140 1.87 -11.66 4.19
C LEU A 140 1.27 -10.70 5.20
N VAL A 141 -0.02 -10.43 5.06
CA VAL A 141 -0.71 -9.44 5.90
C VAL A 141 -1.25 -10.15 7.13
N VAL A 142 -0.97 -9.60 8.32
CA VAL A 142 -1.54 -10.09 9.57
C VAL A 142 -2.69 -9.17 9.95
N VAL A 143 -3.85 -9.74 10.23
CA VAL A 143 -5.08 -9.00 10.53
C VAL A 143 -5.74 -9.52 11.81
N ASP A 144 -6.63 -8.71 12.39
CA ASP A 144 -7.55 -9.17 13.43
C ASP A 144 -8.72 -9.97 12.84
N ASP A 145 -9.60 -10.48 13.71
CA ASP A 145 -10.78 -11.28 13.33
C ASP A 145 -11.76 -10.53 12.41
N GLU A 146 -11.69 -9.20 12.35
CA GLU A 146 -12.55 -8.35 11.52
C GLU A 146 -11.82 -7.79 10.28
N ASN A 147 -10.62 -8.30 9.99
CA ASN A 147 -9.76 -7.89 8.88
C ASN A 147 -9.30 -6.42 8.99
N ARG A 148 -9.03 -5.94 10.21
CA ARG A 148 -8.59 -4.58 10.54
C ARG A 148 -7.13 -4.54 10.99
N PHE A 149 -6.52 -3.37 10.84
CA PHE A 149 -5.19 -3.06 11.38
C PHE A 149 -5.32 -2.29 12.69
N LYS A 150 -4.57 -2.68 13.72
CA LYS A 150 -4.40 -1.89 14.94
C LYS A 150 -3.51 -0.68 14.61
N THR A 151 -4.12 0.48 14.35
CA THR A 151 -3.40 1.74 14.07
C THR A 151 -3.00 2.52 15.33
N GLU A 152 -3.21 1.97 16.53
CA GLU A 152 -2.79 2.62 17.77
C GLU A 152 -1.71 1.84 18.53
N ALA A 153 -0.67 2.57 18.95
CA ALA A 153 0.06 2.29 20.18
C ALA A 153 0.02 3.56 21.04
N PRO A 154 -0.09 3.49 22.39
CA PRO A 154 0.37 2.37 23.20
C PRO A 154 -0.71 1.83 24.18
N ALA A 155 -0.97 0.53 24.10
CA ALA A 155 -1.30 -0.24 25.28
C ALA A 155 -0.50 -1.54 25.23
N MET A 156 0.31 -1.74 26.27
CA MET A 156 1.18 -2.89 26.46
C MET A 156 0.41 -4.20 26.28
N CYS A 157 0.79 -5.00 25.28
CA CYS A 157 0.64 -6.44 25.35
C CYS A 157 1.79 -7.08 24.58
N GLY A 158 2.76 -7.62 25.32
CA GLY A 158 4.01 -8.10 24.77
C GLY A 158 3.86 -9.37 23.93
N ALA A 159 4.63 -9.46 22.84
CA ALA A 159 5.14 -10.73 22.30
C ALA A 159 6.18 -10.48 21.19
N LYS A 160 7.45 -10.54 21.59
CA LYS A 160 8.61 -11.18 20.93
C LYS A 160 8.67 -11.15 19.39
N CYS A 161 9.58 -10.31 18.88
CA CYS A 161 10.22 -10.51 17.58
C CYS A 161 10.98 -11.85 17.55
N TRP A 162 10.94 -12.56 16.43
CA TRP A 162 11.98 -13.54 16.08
C TRP A 162 12.80 -12.97 14.92
N ALA A 163 14.11 -13.14 15.06
CA ALA A 163 15.18 -12.70 14.18
C ALA A 163 15.11 -13.34 12.78
#